data_AF-A0A367RYS4-F1
#
_entry.id   AF-A0A367RYS4-F1
#
_cell.length_a   1.000
_cell.length_b   1.000
_cell.length_c   1.000
_cell.angle_alpha   90.00
_cell.angle_beta   90.00
_cell.angle_gamma   90.00
#
_symmetry.space_group_name_H-M   'P 1'
#
loop_
_entity.id
_entity.type
_entity.pdbx_description
1 polymer ?
#
loop_
_entity_poly.entity_id
_entity_poly.type
_entity_poly.pdbx_seq_one_letter_code
_entity_poly.pdbx_strand_id
1 'polypeptide(L)'
;MLMNLYIVHSSKISIQFAKRLKKFLPICLLIIVHKRNELVAKGVDIINMAAGDPNRLTSSHILQAMHEVIEDAANHNYPPYEGTKKFRVRRM
;
A
#
# COMPACT_ATOMS: atom_id res chain seq x y z
N MET A 1 25.82 50.36 17.79
CA MET A 1 26.23 48.98 18.09
C MET A 1 25.45 48.05 17.17
N LEU A 2 26.03 47.75 15.99
CA LEU A 2 25.40 46.95 14.94
C LEU A 2 25.62 45.47 15.25
N MET A 3 24.56 44.69 15.42
CA MET A 3 24.66 43.25 15.68
C MET A 3 24.39 42.48 14.38
N ASN A 4 25.41 41.75 13.95
CA ASN A 4 25.53 41.09 12.65
C ASN A 4 24.46 40.01 12.44
N LEU A 5 23.86 40.07 11.24
CA LEU A 5 22.97 39.10 10.64
C LEU A 5 23.74 37.80 10.34
N TYR A 6 23.49 36.73 11.08
CA TYR A 6 24.03 35.41 10.76
C TYR A 6 23.25 34.80 9.58
N ILE A 7 23.84 34.85 8.39
CA ILE A 7 23.38 34.14 7.20
C ILE A 7 23.69 32.64 7.41
N VAL A 8 22.66 31.86 7.75
CA VAL A 8 22.72 30.40 7.74
C VAL A 8 22.83 29.94 6.29
N HIS A 9 24.00 29.45 5.90
CA HIS A 9 24.23 28.86 4.60
C HIS A 9 23.36 27.60 4.46
N SER A 10 22.32 27.68 3.64
CA SER A 10 21.46 26.54 3.30
C SER A 10 22.25 25.55 2.43
N SER A 11 22.93 24.61 3.07
CA SER A 11 23.53 23.48 2.38
C SER A 11 22.41 22.57 1.86
N LYS A 12 22.33 22.41 0.52
CA LYS A 12 21.42 21.45 -0.13
C LYS A 12 21.67 20.05 0.43
N ILE A 13 20.74 19.52 1.20
CA ILE A 13 20.75 18.11 1.62
C ILE A 13 20.48 17.26 0.38
N SER A 14 21.44 16.43 -0.01
CA SER A 14 21.25 15.43 -1.07
C SER A 14 20.79 14.10 -0.46
N ILE A 15 19.59 13.65 -0.83
CA ILE A 15 19.08 12.34 -0.41
C ILE A 15 19.70 11.27 -1.31
N GLN A 16 20.46 10.36 -0.71
CA GLN A 16 21.09 9.24 -1.41
C GLN A 16 20.36 7.93 -1.06
N PHE A 17 19.82 7.25 -2.07
CA PHE A 17 19.16 5.96 -1.86
C PHE A 17 20.15 4.83 -1.54
N ALA A 18 19.71 3.89 -0.70
CA ALA A 18 20.47 2.68 -0.40
C ALA A 18 20.81 1.89 -1.67
N LYS A 19 22.01 1.30 -1.73
CA LYS A 19 22.50 0.55 -2.91
C LYS A 19 21.55 -0.56 -3.38
N ARG A 20 20.82 -1.21 -2.45
CA ARG A 20 19.84 -2.26 -2.77
C ARG A 20 18.65 -1.73 -3.58
N LEU A 21 18.19 -0.51 -3.30
CA LEU A 21 17.06 0.10 -4.02
C LEU A 21 17.42 0.39 -5.48
N LYS A 22 18.69 0.65 -5.78
CA LYS A 22 19.18 0.85 -7.15
C LYS A 22 19.10 -0.39 -8.03
N LYS A 23 18.94 -1.59 -7.43
CA LYS A 23 18.81 -2.87 -8.15
C LYS A 23 17.36 -3.28 -8.42
N PHE A 24 16.39 -2.52 -7.91
CA PHE A 24 14.99 -2.85 -8.08
C PHE A 24 14.56 -2.53 -9.51
N LEU A 25 14.14 -3.56 -10.25
CA LEU A 25 13.53 -3.38 -11.56
C LEU A 25 12.12 -2.78 -11.40
N PRO A 26 11.64 -1.97 -12.34
CA PRO A 26 10.26 -1.52 -12.32
C PRO A 26 9.33 -2.75 -12.32
N ILE A 27 8.41 -2.79 -11.37
CA ILE A 27 7.45 -3.90 -11.22
C ILE A 27 6.61 -3.96 -12.50
N CYS A 28 6.73 -5.06 -13.24
CA CYS A 28 6.06 -5.26 -14.53
C CYS A 28 4.55 -4.93 -14.46
N LEU A 29 3.88 -5.35 -13.39
CA LEU A 29 2.46 -5.08 -13.17
C LEU A 29 2.13 -3.58 -13.05
N LEU A 30 3.00 -2.77 -12.42
CA LEU A 30 2.77 -1.33 -12.28
C LEU A 30 2.75 -0.63 -13.65
N ILE A 31 3.64 -1.05 -14.56
CA ILE A 31 3.70 -0.49 -15.92
C ILE A 31 2.39 -0.76 -16.66
N ILE A 32 1.87 -1.98 -16.58
CA ILE A 32 0.63 -2.37 -17.24
C ILE A 32 -0.57 -1.62 -16.65
N VAL A 33 -0.63 -1.48 -15.32
CA VAL A 33 -1.68 -0.72 -14.63
C VAL A 33 -1.65 0.75 -15.05
N HIS A 34 -0.47 1.37 -15.12
CA HIS A 34 -0.35 2.76 -15.59
C HIS A 34 -0.82 2.90 -17.03
N LYS A 35 -0.40 2.00 -17.92
CA LYS A 35 -0.81 2.06 -19.32
C LYS A 35 -2.32 1.90 -19.50
N ARG A 36 -2.91 0.96 -18.76
CA ARG A 36 -4.36 0.77 -18.71
C ARG A 36 -5.07 2.05 -18.27
N ASN A 37 -4.62 2.67 -17.18
CA ASN A 37 -5.25 3.90 -16.66
C ASN A 37 -5.15 5.07 -17.65
N GLU A 38 -4.02 5.23 -18.34
CA GLU A 38 -3.85 6.23 -19.41
C GLU A 38 -4.86 6.04 -20.55
N LEU A 39 -5.08 4.79 -20.97
CA LEU A 39 -5.98 4.46 -22.08
C LEU A 39 -7.45 4.61 -21.66
N VAL A 40 -7.81 4.19 -20.43
CA VAL A 40 -9.15 4.43 -19.86
C VAL A 40 -9.45 5.93 -19.78
N ALA A 41 -8.48 6.75 -19.33
CA ALA A 41 -8.64 8.21 -19.28
C ALA A 41 -8.84 8.85 -20.67
N LYS A 42 -8.40 8.18 -21.73
CA LYS A 42 -8.62 8.58 -23.13
C LYS A 42 -9.94 8.04 -23.71
N GLY A 43 -10.76 7.35 -22.90
CA GLY A 43 -12.02 6.75 -23.34
C GLY A 43 -11.87 5.45 -24.13
N VAL A 44 -10.71 4.80 -24.06
CA VAL A 44 -10.49 3.50 -24.71
C VAL A 44 -11.15 2.40 -23.87
N ASP A 45 -11.96 1.56 -24.52
CA ASP A 45 -12.52 0.35 -23.92
C ASP A 45 -11.46 -0.76 -23.85
N ILE A 46 -11.24 -1.33 -22.66
CA ILE A 46 -10.13 -2.24 -22.38
C ILE A 46 -10.63 -3.52 -21.71
N ILE A 47 -10.40 -4.65 -22.36
CA ILE A 47 -10.52 -5.98 -21.74
C ILE A 47 -9.27 -6.23 -20.88
N ASN A 48 -9.42 -6.18 -19.56
CA ASN A 48 -8.29 -6.36 -18.64
C ASN A 48 -8.08 -7.84 -18.29
N MET A 49 -7.05 -8.45 -18.89
CA MET A 49 -6.58 -9.80 -18.57
C MET A 49 -5.28 -9.82 -17.74
N ALA A 50 -4.78 -8.65 -17.35
CA ALA A 50 -3.51 -8.51 -16.66
C ALA A 50 -3.64 -8.46 -15.12
N ALA A 51 -4.81 -8.09 -14.61
CA ALA A 51 -5.08 -8.10 -13.18
C ALA A 51 -5.59 -9.48 -12.74
N GLY A 52 -5.02 -10.02 -11.67
CA GLY A 52 -5.44 -11.29 -11.05
C GLY A 52 -6.54 -11.15 -10.00
N ASP A 53 -7.23 -9.99 -9.95
CA ASP A 53 -8.26 -9.75 -8.95
C ASP A 53 -9.50 -10.60 -9.24
N PRO A 54 -10.07 -11.29 -8.23
CA PRO A 54 -11.27 -12.08 -8.43
C PRO A 54 -12.44 -11.19 -8.85
N ASN A 55 -13.26 -11.69 -9.78
CA ASN A 55 -14.48 -10.99 -10.21
C ASN A 55 -15.63 -11.08 -9.21
N ARG A 56 -15.55 -12.00 -8.24
CA ARG A 56 -16.58 -12.21 -7.22
C ARG A 56 -16.32 -11.30 -6.03
N LEU A 57 -17.41 -10.78 -5.47
CA LEU A 57 -17.37 -10.06 -4.21
C LEU A 57 -16.91 -10.97 -3.08
N THR A 58 -16.35 -10.36 -2.04
CA THR A 58 -16.11 -11.01 -0.76
C THR A 58 -17.40 -11.67 -0.25
N SER A 59 -17.31 -12.92 0.21
CA SER A 59 -18.47 -13.68 0.70
C SER A 59 -19.16 -12.94 1.85
N SER A 60 -20.50 -12.96 1.87
CA SER A 60 -21.31 -12.25 2.87
C SER A 60 -20.96 -12.62 4.31
N HIS A 61 -20.64 -13.89 4.59
CA HIS A 61 -20.27 -14.32 5.94
C HIS A 61 -18.97 -13.67 6.44
N ILE A 62 -18.03 -13.36 5.55
CA ILE A 62 -16.78 -12.68 5.89
C ILE A 62 -17.07 -11.23 6.23
N LEU A 63 -17.91 -10.57 5.42
CA LEU A 63 -18.34 -9.19 5.67
C LEU A 63 -19.10 -9.07 6.99
N GLN A 64 -20.02 -10.00 7.26
CA GLN A 64 -20.77 -10.02 8.51
C GLN A 64 -19.86 -10.23 9.71
N ALA A 65 -18.95 -11.22 9.67
CA ALA A 65 -18.00 -11.45 10.76
C ALA A 65 -17.09 -10.24 11.02
N MET A 66 -16.71 -9.51 9.96
CA MET A 66 -15.97 -8.24 10.09
C MET A 66 -16.81 -7.16 10.80
N HIS A 67 -18.06 -6.95 10.37
CA HIS A 67 -18.95 -5.95 10.95
C HIS A 67 -19.24 -6.23 12.44
N GLU A 68 -19.36 -7.49 12.84
CA GLU A 68 -19.61 -7.88 14.23
C GLU A 68 -18.46 -7.51 15.18
N VAL A 69 -17.22 -7.47 14.68
CA VAL A 69 -16.03 -7.32 15.55
C VAL A 69 -15.33 -5.96 15.41
N ILE A 70 -15.63 -5.18 14.37
CA ILE A 70 -14.91 -3.93 14.07
C ILE A 70 -15.21 -2.81 15.08
N GLU A 71 -16.41 -2.78 15.66
CA GLU A 71 -16.82 -1.76 16.65
C GLU A 71 -16.30 -2.05 18.07
N ASP A 72 -15.77 -3.25 18.32
CA ASP A 72 -15.22 -3.63 19.61
C ASP A 72 -13.81 -3.04 19.78
N ALA A 73 -13.67 -2.08 20.71
CA ALA A 73 -12.41 -1.40 21.02
C ALA A 73 -11.29 -2.37 21.44
N ALA A 74 -11.63 -3.56 21.96
CA ALA A 74 -10.63 -4.58 22.27
C ALA A 74 -9.87 -5.06 21.02
N ASN A 75 -10.48 -4.98 19.83
CA ASN A 75 -9.89 -5.39 18.55
C ASN A 75 -9.08 -4.27 17.87
N HIS A 76 -9.05 -3.05 18.41
CA HIS A 76 -8.35 -1.90 17.80
C HIS A 76 -6.85 -1.87 18.13
N ASN A 77 -6.44 -2.59 19.18
CA ASN A 77 -5.03 -2.69 19.56
C ASN A 77 -4.27 -3.62 18.61
N TYR A 78 -2.93 -3.52 18.65
CA TYR A 78 -2.07 -4.41 17.86
C TYR A 78 -2.31 -5.88 18.22
N PRO A 79 -2.46 -6.77 17.22
CA PRO A 79 -2.51 -8.20 17.46
C PRO A 79 -1.13 -8.72 17.91
N PRO A 80 -1.05 -9.97 18.42
CA PRO A 80 0.23 -10.65 18.62
C PRO A 80 1.07 -10.64 17.33
N TYR A 81 2.39 -10.53 17.45
CA TYR A 81 3.30 -10.43 16.30
C TYR A 81 3.16 -11.60 15.33
N GLU A 82 2.95 -12.80 15.87
CA GLU A 82 2.75 -13.99 15.05
C GLU A 82 1.31 -14.13 14.52
N GLY A 83 0.39 -13.25 14.91
CA GLY A 83 -1.04 -13.33 14.60
C GLY A 83 -1.84 -14.10 15.66
N THR A 84 -3.15 -13.86 15.71
CA THR A 84 -4.01 -14.44 16.73
C THR A 84 -4.12 -15.96 16.60
N LYS A 85 -4.23 -16.67 17.74
CA LYS A 85 -4.31 -18.14 17.78
C LYS A 85 -5.45 -18.67 16.91
N LYS A 86 -6.63 -18.02 16.94
CA LYS A 86 -7.82 -18.43 16.16
C LYS A 86 -7.55 -18.53 14.66
N PHE A 87 -6.73 -17.64 14.09
CA PHE A 87 -6.36 -17.67 12.68
C PHE A 87 -5.21 -18.64 12.38
N ARG A 88 -4.22 -18.76 13.29
CA ARG A 88 -3.07 -19.65 13.07
C ARG A 88 -3.37 -21.14 13.19
N VAL A 89 -4.28 -21.53 14.08
CA VAL A 89 -4.55 -22.96 14.36
C VAL A 89 -5.66 -23.54 13.47
N ARG A 90 -6.29 -22.71 12.63
CA ARG A 90 -7.32 -23.18 11.71
C ARG A 90 -6.65 -23.96 10.58
N ARG A 91 -6.41 -25.25 10.83
CA ARG A 91 -6.20 -26.23 9.77
C ARG A 91 -7.52 -26.32 9.00
N MET A 92 -7.46 -26.02 7.71
CA MET A 92 -8.47 -26.49 6.77
C MET A 92 -8.52 -28.01 6.79
#